data_AF-A0A0J9XCS0-F1
#
_entry.id   AF-A0A0J9XCS0-F1
#
_cell.length_a   1.000
_cell.length_b   1.000
_cell.length_c   1.000
_cell.angle_alpha   90.00
_cell.angle_beta   90.00
_cell.angle_gamma   90.00
#
_symmetry.space_group_name_H-M   'P 1'
#
loop_
_entity.id
_entity.type
_entity.pdbx_description
1 polymer ?
#
loop_
_entity_poly.entity_id
_entity_poly.type
_entity_poly.pdbx_seq_one_letter_code
_entity_poly.pdbx_strand_id
1 'polypeptide(L)'
;MSQENNNNTVESTFIPQTVVRIMSTASFNHADTKISATALKASIEYLRVFTREAIWRSEENRRALEGEESTGDLTVANLEAVAANLVLDF
;
A
#
# COMPACT_ATOMS: atom_id res chain seq x y z
N MET A 1 -39.78 -3.18 2.27
CA MET A 1 -38.89 -2.19 2.92
C MET A 1 -37.48 -2.72 2.83
N SER A 2 -36.76 -2.35 1.78
CA SER A 2 -35.36 -2.73 1.58
C SER A 2 -34.50 -1.80 2.42
N GLN A 3 -33.74 -2.34 3.36
CA GLN A 3 -32.77 -1.54 4.10
C GLN A 3 -31.51 -1.37 3.25
N GLU A 4 -31.20 -0.12 2.89
CA GLU A 4 -29.91 0.29 2.32
C GLU A 4 -28.83 0.10 3.40
N ASN A 5 -27.93 -0.86 3.19
CA ASN A 5 -26.69 -0.97 3.95
C ASN A 5 -25.77 0.19 3.58
N ASN A 6 -25.85 1.28 4.33
CA ASN A 6 -24.84 2.34 4.31
C ASN A 6 -23.55 1.85 5.01
N ASN A 7 -22.84 0.94 4.36
CA ASN A 7 -21.44 0.68 4.69
C ASN A 7 -20.63 1.88 4.19
N ASN A 8 -20.53 2.93 5.02
CA ASN A 8 -19.46 3.91 4.90
C ASN A 8 -18.14 3.17 5.18
N THR A 9 -17.57 2.53 4.15
CA THR A 9 -16.22 1.98 4.17
C THR A 9 -15.27 3.15 4.32
N VAL A 10 -14.87 3.44 5.56
CA VAL A 10 -13.70 4.27 5.83
C VAL A 10 -12.54 3.59 5.11
N GLU A 11 -12.06 4.18 4.01
CA GLU A 11 -10.91 3.61 3.30
C GLU A 11 -9.72 3.57 4.25
N SER A 12 -9.28 2.37 4.60
CA SER A 12 -8.06 2.18 5.40
C SER A 12 -6.91 2.91 4.71
N THR A 13 -6.32 3.87 5.42
CA THR A 13 -5.24 4.74 4.92
C THR A 13 -4.22 5.00 6.02
N PHE A 14 -3.10 5.62 5.65
CA PHE A 14 -2.02 5.93 6.58
C PHE A 14 -2.32 7.18 7.42
N ILE A 15 -1.94 7.12 8.70
CA ILE A 15 -2.02 8.27 9.60
C ILE A 15 -1.02 9.35 9.10
N PRO A 16 -1.46 10.60 8.83
CA PRO A 16 -0.60 11.62 8.25
C PRO A 16 0.68 11.89 9.06
N GLN A 17 0.58 11.91 10.39
CA GLN A 17 1.72 12.11 11.28
C GLN A 17 2.80 11.03 11.10
N THR A 18 2.39 9.79 10.84
CA THR A 18 3.30 8.67 10.58
C THR A 18 4.03 8.89 9.27
N VAL A 19 3.33 9.27 8.20
CA VAL A 19 3.97 9.53 6.89
C VAL A 19 4.94 10.70 6.95
N VAL A 20 4.59 11.80 7.64
CA VAL A 20 5.52 12.92 7.87
C VAL A 20 6.78 12.43 8.57
N ARG A 21 6.64 11.59 9.60
CA ARG A 21 7.77 11.07 10.36
C ARG A 21 8.64 10.15 9.51
N ILE A 22 8.06 9.29 8.68
CA ILE A 22 8.81 8.44 7.75
C ILE A 22 9.63 9.31 6.80
N MET A 23 9.00 10.29 6.15
CA MET A 23 9.68 11.18 5.20
C MET A 23 10.83 11.96 5.86
N SER A 24 10.60 12.52 7.05
CA SER A 24 11.63 13.32 7.74
C SER A 24 12.76 12.50 8.35
N THR A 25 12.56 11.21 8.62
CA THR A 25 13.56 10.36 9.25
C THR A 25 14.33 9.49 8.26
N ALA A 26 13.68 9.03 7.19
CA ALA A 26 14.24 8.08 6.24
C ALA A 26 14.55 8.68 4.87
N SER A 27 13.90 9.78 4.47
CA SER A 27 13.98 10.29 3.09
C SER A 27 14.63 11.66 2.95
N PHE A 28 14.40 12.58 3.89
CA PHE A 28 14.94 13.93 3.81
C PHE A 28 16.41 13.99 4.23
N ASN A 29 17.26 14.42 3.30
CA ASN A 29 18.70 14.57 3.54
C ASN A 29 19.06 15.87 4.28
N HIS A 30 18.15 16.84 4.35
CA HIS A 30 18.35 18.12 5.02
C HIS A 30 17.28 18.35 6.09
N ALA A 31 17.70 18.75 7.28
CA ALA A 31 16.83 18.90 8.46
C ALA A 31 15.78 20.01 8.33
N ASP A 32 16.01 20.98 7.45
CA ASP A 32 15.10 22.09 7.14
C ASP A 32 14.06 21.73 6.08
N THR A 33 14.17 20.58 5.42
CA THR A 33 13.19 20.12 4.42
C THR A 33 11.81 19.95 5.07
N LYS A 34 10.79 20.59 4.48
CA LYS A 34 9.38 20.50 4.91
C LYS A 34 8.52 20.00 3.76
N ILE A 35 7.44 19.31 4.12
CA ILE A 35 6.42 18.83 3.17
C ILE A 35 5.17 19.69 3.29
N SER A 36 4.61 20.11 2.16
CA SER A 36 3.33 20.82 2.14
C SER A 36 2.17 19.87 2.44
N ALA A 37 1.04 20.39 2.93
CA ALA A 37 -0.14 19.57 3.22
C ALA A 37 -0.66 18.83 1.98
N THR A 38 -0.62 19.47 0.81
CA THR A 38 -1.04 18.87 -0.47
C THR A 38 -0.11 17.72 -0.87
N ALA A 39 1.21 17.93 -0.78
CA ALA A 39 2.19 16.89 -1.08
C ALA A 39 2.06 15.71 -0.10
N LEU A 40 1.88 15.98 1.19
CA LEU A 40 1.65 14.95 2.21
C LEU A 40 0.41 14.11 1.88
N LYS A 41 -0.70 14.74 1.49
CA LYS A 41 -1.91 14.03 1.09
C LYS A 41 -1.66 13.12 -0.12
N ALA A 42 -0.94 13.61 -1.13
CA ALA A 42 -0.58 12.81 -2.29
C ALA A 42 0.35 11.64 -1.92
N SER A 43 1.33 11.85 -1.03
CA SER A 43 2.22 10.80 -0.54
C SER A 43 1.47 9.71 0.24
N ILE A 44 0.49 10.08 1.06
CA ILE A 44 -0.37 9.12 1.78
C ILE A 44 -1.10 8.21 0.78
N GLU A 45 -1.70 8.81 -0.25
CA GLU A 45 -2.40 8.06 -1.30
C GLU A 45 -1.44 7.18 -2.11
N TYR A 46 -0.26 7.69 -2.46
CA TYR A 46 0.78 6.92 -3.13
C TYR A 46 1.18 5.68 -2.32
N LEU A 47 1.48 5.83 -1.03
CA LEU A 47 1.81 4.71 -0.15
C LEU A 47 0.67 3.69 -0.06
N ARG A 48 -0.59 4.17 -0.02
CA ARG A 48 -1.77 3.30 0.02
C ARG A 48 -1.90 2.47 -1.25
N VAL A 49 -1.73 3.10 -2.42
CA VAL A 49 -1.76 2.41 -3.70
C VAL A 49 -0.61 1.41 -3.81
N PHE A 50 0.62 1.82 -3.48
CA PHE A 50 1.79 0.94 -3.46
C PHE A 50 1.56 -0.31 -2.60
N THR A 51 1.03 -0.13 -1.39
CA THR A 51 0.78 -1.25 -0.47
C THR A 51 -0.31 -2.19 -1.00
N ARG A 52 -1.40 -1.65 -1.56
CA ARG A 52 -2.46 -2.47 -2.16
C ARG A 52 -1.95 -3.25 -3.38
N GLU A 53 -1.15 -2.61 -4.20
CA GLU A 53 -0.56 -3.23 -5.39
C GLU A 53 0.38 -4.38 -5.01
N ALA A 54 1.21 -4.19 -3.99
CA ALA A 54 2.06 -5.25 -3.44
C ALA A 54 1.24 -6.47 -3.00
N ILE A 55 0.11 -6.25 -2.31
CA ILE A 55 -0.78 -7.32 -1.84
C ILE A 55 -1.44 -8.02 -3.03
N TRP A 56 -2.01 -7.27 -3.99
CA TRP A 56 -2.70 -7.84 -5.14
C TRP A 56 -1.76 -8.67 -6.04
N ARG A 57 -0.57 -8.16 -6.33
CA ARG A 57 0.42 -8.91 -7.12
C ARG A 57 0.92 -10.15 -6.39
N SER A 58 1.10 -10.08 -5.08
CA SER A 58 1.48 -11.24 -4.27
C SER A 58 0.38 -12.31 -4.32
N GLU A 59 -0.88 -11.91 -4.25
CA GLU A 59 -2.04 -12.81 -4.36
C GLU A 59 -2.18 -13.40 -5.76
N GLU A 60 -1.98 -12.61 -6.81
CA GLU A 60 -1.99 -13.11 -8.19
C GLU A 60 -0.87 -14.14 -8.40
N ASN A 61 0.33 -13.87 -7.89
CA ASN A 61 1.44 -14.82 -7.92
C ASN A 61 1.12 -16.10 -7.14
N ARG A 62 0.48 -16.01 -5.97
CA ARG A 62 0.05 -17.19 -5.20
C ARG A 62 -0.97 -18.02 -5.99
N ARG A 63 -1.98 -17.39 -6.57
CA ARG A 63 -2.98 -18.07 -7.43
C ARG A 63 -2.36 -18.73 -8.64
N ALA A 64 -1.34 -18.12 -9.24
CA ALA A 64 -0.62 -18.70 -10.37
C ALA A 64 0.15 -19.98 -9.99
N LEU A 65 0.65 -20.07 -8.75
CA LEU A 65 1.42 -21.21 -8.25
C LEU A 65 0.54 -22.33 -7.66
N GLU A 66 -0.51 -21.97 -6.93
CA GLU A 66 -1.34 -22.90 -6.16
C GLU A 66 -2.71 -23.19 -6.79
N GLY A 67 -3.12 -22.41 -7.79
CA GLY A 67 -4.45 -22.44 -8.40
C GLY A 67 -5.40 -21.36 -7.86
N GLU A 68 -6.36 -20.96 -8.70
CA GLU A 68 -7.31 -19.87 -8.43
C GLU A 68 -8.19 -20.09 -7.18
N GLU A 69 -8.48 -21.34 -6.83
CA GLU A 69 -9.29 -21.67 -5.65
C GLU A 69 -8.48 -21.89 -4.37
N SER A 70 -7.14 -21.78 -4.44
CA SER A 70 -6.34 -21.88 -3.22
C SER A 70 -6.66 -20.70 -2.31
N THR A 71 -6.92 -20.96 -1.03
CA THR A 71 -7.21 -19.96 0.00
C THR A 71 -6.08 -19.83 1.03
N GLY A 72 -4.86 -20.23 0.65
CA GLY A 72 -3.67 -20.14 1.48
C GLY A 72 -3.29 -18.70 1.84
N ASP A 73 -2.52 -18.57 2.93
CA ASP A 73 -1.99 -17.28 3.37
C ASP A 73 -0.94 -16.74 2.40
N LEU A 74 -0.86 -15.41 2.28
CA LEU A 74 0.25 -14.77 1.58
C LEU A 74 1.55 -14.94 2.37
N THR A 75 2.55 -15.52 1.72
CA THR A 75 3.88 -15.72 2.29
C THR A 75 4.88 -14.68 1.76
N VAL A 76 6.03 -14.59 2.43
CA VAL A 76 7.13 -13.71 2.00
C VAL A 76 7.60 -14.06 0.58
N ALA A 77 7.62 -15.34 0.21
CA ALA A 77 8.02 -15.78 -1.12
C ALA A 77 7.11 -15.22 -2.22
N ASN A 78 5.81 -15.04 -1.93
CA ASN A 78 4.87 -14.46 -2.89
C ASN A 78 5.20 -12.99 -3.18
N LEU A 79 5.61 -12.24 -2.14
CA LEU A 79 6.00 -10.84 -2.25
C LEU A 79 7.38 -10.68 -2.92
N GLU A 80 8.37 -11.50 -2.53
CA GLU A 80 9.72 -11.46 -3.11
C GLU A 80 9.71 -11.69 -4.62
N ALA A 81 8.84 -12.60 -5.11
CA ALA A 81 8.69 -12.88 -6.53
C ALA A 81 8.20 -11.66 -7.34
N VAL A 82 7.42 -10.77 -6.73
CA VAL A 82 6.85 -9.58 -7.41
C VAL A 82 7.58 -8.29 -7.08
N ALA A 83 8.45 -8.28 -6.06
CA ALA A 83 9.09 -7.08 -5.53
C ALA A 83 9.92 -6.33 -6.59
N ALA A 84 10.66 -7.04 -7.44
CA ALA A 84 11.48 -6.40 -8.48
C ALA A 84 10.64 -5.59 -9.48
N ASN A 85 9.54 -6.17 -9.96
CA ASN A 85 8.64 -5.48 -10.89
C ASN A 85 7.85 -4.37 -10.19
N LEU A 86 7.44 -4.59 -8.94
CA LEU A 86 6.77 -3.58 -8.14
C LEU A 86 7.67 -2.34 -7.95
N VAL A 87 8.97 -2.52 -7.70
CA VAL A 87 9.91 -1.40 -7.55
C VAL A 87 10.19 -0.68 -8.88
N LEU A 88 10.06 -1.36 -10.03
CA LEU A 88 10.23 -0.70 -11.33
C LEU A 88 9.06 0.23 -11.69
N ASP A 89 7.86 -0.06 -11.20
CA ASP A 89 6.66 0.73 -11.49
C ASP A 89 6.52 1.98 -10.60
N PHE A 90 7.30 2.08 -9.51
CA PHE A 90 7.16 3.09 -8.46
C PHE A 90 8.42 3.91 -8.22
#